data_AF-A0A0G4K399-F1
#
_entry.id   AF-A0A0G4K399-F1
#
_cell.length_a   1.000
_cell.length_b   1.000
_cell.length_c   1.000
_cell.angle_alpha   90.00
_cell.angle_beta   90.00
_cell.angle_gamma   90.00
#
_symmetry.space_group_name_H-M   'P 1'
#
loop_
_entity.id
_entity.type
_entity.pdbx_description
1 polymer ?
#
loop_
_entity_poly.entity_id
_entity_poly.type
_entity_poly.pdbx_seq_one_letter_code
_entity_poly.pdbx_strand_id
1 'polypeptide(L)'
;MKTFLKTISLTLMIIIFVSCSNDITKIGGGIDSKYEGKYSGAINRKDKNSIIEDGRATFTINNDGSVKGSVTYFGGSNPEDVELSKEMIIKKSDNSYSAEINFTGLKKYTFTFNNNMLDLNIVNEDSSVTSGQLIQSK
;
A
#
# COMPACT_ATOMS: atom_id res chain seq x y z
N MET A 1 -5.41 65.97 3.94
CA MET A 1 -4.85 65.78 5.29
C MET A 1 -5.19 64.37 5.74
N LYS A 2 -4.16 63.57 6.08
CA LYS A 2 -4.08 62.33 6.91
C LYS A 2 -5.42 61.64 7.27
N THR A 3 -5.61 60.32 7.12
CA THR A 3 -4.97 59.23 7.87
C THR A 3 -5.40 57.86 7.28
N PHE A 4 -4.47 56.98 6.89
CA PHE A 4 -3.89 55.85 7.66
C PHE A 4 -4.76 54.57 7.78
N LEU A 5 -4.27 53.52 7.11
CA LEU A 5 -4.33 52.06 7.32
C LEU A 5 -5.32 51.49 8.36
N LYS A 6 -6.05 50.44 7.94
CA LYS A 6 -5.98 49.11 8.57
C LYS A 6 -6.09 48.01 7.51
N THR A 7 -4.97 47.33 7.27
CA THR A 7 -4.87 46.09 6.50
C THR A 7 -5.53 44.96 7.29
N ILE A 8 -6.61 44.38 6.78
CA ILE A 8 -7.09 43.07 7.24
C ILE A 8 -6.70 42.07 6.18
N SER A 9 -5.54 41.44 6.42
CA SER A 9 -5.14 40.21 5.76
C SER A 9 -6.11 39.13 6.18
N LEU A 10 -6.97 38.71 5.25
CA LEU A 10 -7.74 37.48 5.40
C LEU A 10 -7.30 36.54 4.28
N THR A 11 -6.22 35.80 4.55
CA THR A 11 -5.82 34.62 3.80
C THR A 11 -6.96 33.61 3.87
N LEU A 12 -7.82 33.59 2.85
CA LEU A 12 -8.83 32.55 2.70
C LEU A 12 -8.12 31.29 2.19
N MET A 13 -7.78 30.47 3.17
CA MET A 13 -7.22 29.13 3.05
C MET A 13 -8.03 28.31 2.03
N ILE A 14 -7.35 27.94 0.94
CA ILE A 14 -7.87 27.04 -0.09
C ILE A 14 -8.09 25.67 0.57
N ILE A 15 -9.34 25.34 0.88
CA ILE A 15 -9.72 23.97 1.23
C ILE A 15 -9.89 23.22 -0.09
N ILE A 16 -8.79 22.65 -0.59
CA ILE A 16 -8.85 21.63 -1.63
C ILE A 16 -9.45 20.40 -0.95
N PHE A 17 -10.76 20.22 -1.07
CA PHE A 17 -11.35 18.90 -0.91
C PHE A 17 -10.82 18.04 -2.07
N VAL A 18 -9.68 17.39 -1.87
CA VAL A 18 -9.33 16.19 -2.63
C VAL A 18 -10.35 15.15 -2.20
N SER A 19 -11.50 15.16 -2.87
CA SER A 19 -12.46 14.08 -2.76
C SER A 19 -11.74 12.83 -3.25
N CYS A 20 -11.56 11.88 -2.34
CA CYS A 20 -11.27 10.50 -2.66
C CYS A 20 -12.43 9.98 -3.53
N SER A 21 -12.34 10.20 -4.83
CA SER A 21 -13.19 9.51 -5.80
C SER A 21 -12.79 8.05 -5.76
N ASN A 22 -13.52 7.26 -4.97
CA ASN A 22 -13.55 5.82 -5.13
C ASN A 22 -14.32 5.55 -6.43
N ASP A 23 -13.64 5.72 -7.57
CA ASP A 23 -14.12 5.26 -8.86
C ASP A 23 -14.19 3.73 -8.80
N ILE A 24 -15.38 3.21 -8.50
CA ILE A 24 -15.71 1.78 -8.57
C ILE A 24 -15.53 1.22 -10.00
N THR A 25 -15.32 2.10 -10.99
CA THR A 25 -15.04 1.78 -12.39
C THR A 25 -13.54 1.79 -12.75
N LYS A 26 -12.64 2.21 -11.84
CA LYS A 26 -11.20 2.18 -12.10
C LYS A 26 -10.70 0.74 -12.04
N ILE A 27 -10.67 0.13 -13.21
CA ILE A 27 -9.93 -1.10 -13.45
C ILE A 27 -8.44 -0.75 -13.38
N GLY A 28 -7.71 -1.49 -12.56
CA GLY A 28 -6.27 -1.37 -12.39
C GLY A 28 -5.48 -1.66 -13.68
N GLY A 29 -4.24 -1.21 -13.71
CA GLY A 29 -3.30 -1.44 -14.81
C GLY A 29 -2.17 -2.40 -14.48
N GLY A 30 -2.12 -2.90 -13.24
CA GLY A 30 -0.98 -3.65 -12.73
C GLY A 30 0.14 -2.75 -12.22
N ILE A 31 1.20 -3.41 -11.72
CA ILE A 31 2.46 -2.77 -11.37
C ILE A 31 3.32 -2.63 -12.64
N ASP A 32 4.00 -1.49 -12.80
CA ASP A 32 4.85 -1.26 -13.98
C ASP A 32 5.95 -2.34 -14.06
N SER A 33 6.23 -2.85 -15.26
CA SER A 33 7.21 -3.94 -15.49
C SER A 33 8.63 -3.61 -15.04
N LYS A 34 9.00 -2.34 -14.89
CA LYS A 34 10.29 -1.93 -14.30
C LYS A 34 10.49 -2.43 -12.86
N TYR A 35 9.41 -2.81 -12.17
CA TYR A 35 9.45 -3.37 -10.81
C TYR A 35 9.32 -4.90 -10.79
N GLU A 36 9.32 -5.57 -11.95
CA GLU A 36 9.31 -7.02 -12.05
C GLU A 36 10.40 -7.64 -11.15
N GLY A 37 10.06 -8.74 -10.48
CA GLY A 37 11.00 -9.51 -9.69
C GLY A 37 10.42 -10.04 -8.39
N LYS A 38 11.26 -10.77 -7.66
CA LYS A 38 10.90 -11.42 -6.40
C LYS A 38 11.47 -10.63 -5.22
N TYR A 39 10.59 -10.17 -4.34
CA TYR A 39 10.91 -9.40 -3.13
C TYR A 39 10.64 -10.26 -1.91
N SER A 40 11.55 -10.27 -0.94
CA SER A 40 11.35 -10.99 0.31
C SER A 40 12.01 -10.28 1.49
N GLY A 41 11.47 -10.46 2.69
CA GLY A 41 11.97 -9.80 3.87
C GLY A 41 11.15 -10.08 5.11
N ALA A 42 11.62 -9.53 6.23
CA ALA A 42 10.90 -9.55 7.49
C ALA A 42 9.74 -8.55 7.44
N ILE A 43 8.68 -8.89 8.14
CA ILE A 43 7.50 -8.05 8.34
C ILE A 43 7.10 -8.13 9.81
N ASN A 44 6.29 -7.18 10.24
CA ASN A 44 5.64 -7.22 11.54
C ASN A 44 4.16 -6.91 11.35
N ARG A 45 3.29 -7.66 12.03
CA ARG A 45 1.88 -7.34 12.17
C ARG A 45 1.65 -6.69 13.53
N LYS A 46 1.13 -5.47 13.52
CA LYS A 46 0.70 -4.77 14.72
C LYS A 46 -0.81 -4.85 14.83
N ASP A 47 -1.30 -5.49 15.89
CA ASP A 47 -2.74 -5.52 16.17
C ASP A 47 -3.24 -4.19 16.78
N LYS A 48 -4.55 -4.08 16.98
CA LYS A 48 -5.18 -2.91 17.61
C LYS A 48 -4.74 -2.65 19.05
N ASN A 49 -4.23 -3.67 19.74
CA ASN A 49 -3.72 -3.58 21.11
C ASN A 49 -2.21 -3.28 21.15
N SER A 50 -1.59 -3.00 20.00
CA SER A 50 -0.14 -2.80 19.83
C SER A 50 0.72 -4.03 20.15
N ILE A 51 0.13 -5.23 20.13
CA ILE A 51 0.89 -6.48 20.12
C ILE A 51 1.52 -6.62 18.74
N ILE A 52 2.81 -6.93 18.73
CA ILE A 52 3.60 -7.11 17.52
C ILE A 52 3.85 -8.60 17.32
N GLU A 53 3.51 -9.09 16.13
CA GLU A 53 3.82 -10.43 15.69
C GLU A 53 4.79 -10.37 14.51
N ASP A 54 5.93 -11.04 14.65
CA ASP A 54 6.95 -11.10 13.61
C ASP A 54 6.56 -12.09 12.52
N GLY A 55 7.02 -11.82 11.30
CA GLY A 55 6.79 -12.70 10.17
C GLY A 55 7.76 -12.47 9.03
N ARG A 56 7.46 -13.13 7.91
CA ARG A 56 8.12 -12.94 6.62
C ARG A 56 7.08 -12.82 5.52
N ALA A 57 7.43 -12.05 4.51
CA ALA A 57 6.67 -12.00 3.28
C ALA A 57 7.56 -12.26 2.07
N THR A 58 6.97 -12.84 1.04
CA THR A 58 7.57 -12.98 -0.29
C THR A 58 6.55 -12.57 -1.33
N PHE A 59 6.91 -11.67 -2.23
CA PHE A 59 6.05 -11.20 -3.32
C PHE A 59 6.82 -11.23 -4.63
N THR A 60 6.21 -11.78 -5.67
CA THR A 60 6.67 -11.74 -7.05
C THR A 60 5.79 -10.77 -7.82
N ILE A 61 6.43 -9.77 -8.41
CA ILE A 61 5.82 -8.86 -9.37
C ILE A 61 6.07 -9.45 -10.74
N ASN A 62 5.00 -9.83 -11.44
CA ASN A 62 5.10 -10.43 -12.77
C ASN A 62 5.21 -9.34 -13.84
N ASN A 63 5.77 -9.68 -15.00
CA ASN A 63 5.93 -8.75 -16.14
C ASN A 63 4.58 -8.20 -16.66
N ASP A 64 3.48 -8.93 -16.49
CA ASP A 64 2.14 -8.48 -16.86
C ASP A 64 1.50 -7.52 -15.83
N GLY A 65 2.22 -7.21 -14.76
CA GLY A 65 1.81 -6.32 -13.67
C GLY A 65 0.95 -6.98 -12.59
N SER A 66 0.68 -8.29 -12.68
CA SER A 66 0.05 -9.07 -11.62
C SER A 66 1.04 -9.34 -10.47
N VAL A 67 0.49 -9.72 -9.31
CA VAL A 67 1.28 -10.01 -8.10
C VAL A 67 0.89 -11.36 -7.51
N LYS A 68 1.90 -12.17 -7.20
CA LYS A 68 1.74 -13.40 -6.41
C LYS A 68 2.64 -13.35 -5.19
N GLY A 69 2.13 -13.67 -4.02
CA GLY A 69 2.91 -13.62 -2.80
C GLY A 69 2.41 -14.55 -1.71
N SER A 70 3.11 -14.51 -0.59
CA SER A 70 2.74 -15.21 0.63
C SER A 70 3.23 -14.42 1.84
N VAL A 71 2.41 -14.43 2.89
CA VAL A 71 2.68 -13.79 4.18
C VAL A 71 2.63 -14.87 5.26
N THR A 72 3.66 -14.98 6.09
CA THR A 72 3.73 -15.98 7.17
C THR A 72 4.10 -15.31 8.48
N TYR A 73 3.28 -15.50 9.51
CA TYR A 73 3.57 -15.01 10.85
C TYR A 73 4.11 -16.14 11.73
N PHE A 74 5.13 -15.86 12.55
CA PHE A 74 5.83 -16.86 13.34
C PHE A 74 5.05 -17.37 14.56
N GLY A 75 3.86 -16.82 14.85
CA GLY A 75 2.97 -17.30 15.92
C GLY A 75 2.27 -18.64 15.63
N GLY A 76 2.67 -19.38 14.58
CA GLY A 76 2.12 -20.69 14.22
C GLY A 76 0.97 -20.65 13.21
N SER A 77 0.79 -19.53 12.53
CA SER A 77 -0.23 -19.39 11.47
C SER A 77 0.22 -20.06 10.17
N ASN A 78 -0.72 -20.65 9.44
CA ASN A 78 -0.46 -21.09 8.07
C ASN A 78 -0.09 -19.87 7.19
N PRO A 79 0.78 -20.05 6.18
CA PRO A 79 1.03 -19.01 5.19
C PRO A 79 -0.27 -18.55 4.53
N GLU A 80 -0.43 -17.24 4.41
CA GLU A 80 -1.50 -16.61 3.68
C GLU A 80 -1.03 -16.32 2.26
N ASP A 81 -1.59 -17.05 1.28
CA ASP A 81 -1.29 -16.80 -0.13
C ASP A 81 -2.02 -15.56 -0.63
N VAL A 82 -1.33 -14.80 -1.49
CA VAL A 82 -1.83 -13.56 -2.10
C VAL A 82 -1.73 -13.70 -3.61
N GLU A 83 -2.84 -13.49 -4.31
CA GLU A 83 -2.88 -13.45 -5.76
C GLU A 83 -3.73 -12.26 -6.20
N LEU A 84 -3.11 -11.32 -6.91
CA LEU A 84 -3.72 -10.09 -7.37
C LEU A 84 -3.56 -10.00 -8.88
N SER A 85 -4.67 -10.02 -9.61
CA SER A 85 -4.64 -9.74 -11.05
C SER A 85 -4.30 -8.26 -11.28
N LYS A 86 -3.76 -7.92 -12.45
CA LYS A 86 -3.39 -6.55 -12.79
C LYS A 86 -4.58 -5.58 -12.68
N GLU A 87 -5.79 -6.05 -12.98
CA GLU A 87 -7.05 -5.30 -12.91
C GLU A 87 -7.42 -4.89 -11.48
N MET A 88 -6.90 -5.58 -10.46
CA MET A 88 -7.13 -5.26 -9.06
C MET A 88 -6.14 -4.20 -8.54
N ILE A 89 -5.08 -3.90 -9.29
CA ILE A 89 -3.97 -3.09 -8.83
C ILE A 89 -4.03 -1.69 -9.44
N ILE A 90 -4.27 -0.71 -8.59
CA ILE A 90 -4.43 0.70 -8.95
C ILE A 90 -3.13 1.45 -8.67
N LYS A 91 -2.57 2.08 -9.71
CA LYS A 91 -1.43 2.99 -9.58
C LYS A 91 -1.84 4.26 -8.83
N LYS A 92 -1.08 4.64 -7.81
CA LYS A 92 -1.27 5.86 -7.00
C LYS A 92 -0.23 6.93 -7.33
N SER A 93 0.99 6.51 -7.63
CA SER A 93 2.09 7.36 -8.10
C SER A 93 3.06 6.53 -8.97
N ASP A 94 4.16 7.11 -9.43
CA ASP A 94 5.16 6.44 -10.28
C ASP A 94 5.82 5.20 -9.64
N ASN A 95 5.76 5.10 -8.31
CA ASN A 95 6.35 4.02 -7.53
C ASN A 95 5.42 3.45 -6.46
N SER A 96 4.14 3.84 -6.43
CA SER A 96 3.18 3.39 -5.42
C SER A 96 1.91 2.84 -6.05
N TYR A 97 1.48 1.69 -5.56
CA TYR A 97 0.34 0.92 -6.06
C TYR A 97 -0.48 0.41 -4.88
N SER A 98 -1.78 0.24 -5.10
CA SER A 98 -2.66 -0.37 -4.10
C SER A 98 -3.54 -1.44 -4.70
N ALA A 99 -3.92 -2.43 -3.91
CA ALA A 99 -4.95 -3.39 -4.25
C ALA A 99 -5.87 -3.62 -3.06
N GLU A 100 -7.11 -4.03 -3.33
CA GLU A 100 -8.08 -4.40 -2.30
C GLU A 100 -8.70 -5.75 -2.67
N ILE A 101 -8.68 -6.69 -1.73
CA ILE A 101 -9.34 -8.00 -1.89
C ILE A 101 -10.37 -8.16 -0.78
N ASN A 102 -11.51 -8.76 -1.12
CA ASN A 102 -12.65 -8.95 -0.23
C ASN A 102 -13.11 -10.42 -0.13
N PHE A 103 -12.33 -11.38 -0.63
CA PHE A 103 -12.78 -12.77 -0.75
C PHE A 103 -12.71 -13.56 0.57
N THR A 104 -11.69 -13.32 1.40
CA THR A 104 -11.46 -13.99 2.70
C THR A 104 -11.44 -13.01 3.88
N GLY A 105 -12.02 -11.83 3.68
CA GLY A 105 -11.88 -10.66 4.55
C GLY A 105 -11.25 -9.49 3.81
N LEU A 106 -11.68 -8.27 4.13
CA LEU A 106 -11.18 -7.05 3.49
C LEU A 106 -9.69 -6.87 3.83
N LYS A 107 -8.82 -6.96 2.82
CA LYS A 107 -7.39 -6.62 2.94
C LYS A 107 -7.02 -5.56 1.92
N LYS A 108 -6.33 -4.52 2.38
CA LYS A 108 -5.82 -3.42 1.53
C LYS A 108 -4.31 -3.46 1.48
N TYR A 109 -3.78 -3.70 0.30
CA TYR A 109 -2.34 -3.73 0.03
C TYR A 109 -1.88 -2.37 -0.47
N THR A 110 -0.71 -1.97 -0.03
CA THR A 110 0.05 -0.85 -0.59
C THR A 110 1.47 -1.35 -0.84
N PHE A 111 1.92 -1.19 -2.09
CA PHE A 111 3.25 -1.53 -2.55
C PHE A 111 3.94 -0.24 -2.94
N THR A 112 5.03 0.11 -2.26
CA THR A 112 5.86 1.27 -2.61
C THR A 112 7.27 0.83 -2.93
N PHE A 113 7.72 1.14 -4.14
CA PHE A 113 9.02 0.73 -4.65
C PHE A 113 10.06 1.84 -4.47
N ASN A 114 11.24 1.45 -4.00
CA ASN A 114 12.41 2.32 -3.88
C ASN A 114 13.67 1.55 -4.25
N ASN A 115 14.17 1.76 -5.47
CA ASN A 115 15.26 0.97 -6.05
C ASN A 115 14.94 -0.54 -5.99
N ASN A 116 15.76 -1.31 -5.29
CA ASN A 116 15.64 -2.77 -5.15
C ASN A 116 14.80 -3.16 -3.90
N MET A 117 14.02 -2.23 -3.36
CA MET A 117 13.24 -2.40 -2.15
C MET A 117 11.75 -2.21 -2.44
N LEU A 118 10.94 -3.03 -1.79
CA LEU A 118 9.49 -2.92 -1.73
C LEU A 118 9.09 -2.68 -0.28
N ASP A 119 8.60 -1.49 0.02
CA ASP A 119 7.89 -1.19 1.24
C ASP A 119 6.46 -1.76 1.12
N LEU A 120 6.17 -2.79 1.90
CA LEU A 120 4.87 -3.44 1.97
C LEU A 120 4.08 -2.87 3.15
N ASN A 121 2.81 -2.55 2.90
CA ASN A 121 1.83 -2.27 3.94
C ASN A 121 0.50 -2.96 3.61
N ILE A 122 -0.03 -3.73 4.56
CA ILE A 122 -1.31 -4.44 4.46
C ILE A 122 -2.17 -4.00 5.63
N VAL A 123 -3.34 -3.44 5.35
CA VAL A 123 -4.38 -3.23 6.36
C VAL A 123 -5.33 -4.41 6.31
N ASN A 124 -5.41 -5.16 7.41
CA ASN A 124 -6.27 -6.32 7.54
C ASN A 124 -7.68 -5.92 8.03
N GLU A 125 -8.64 -6.82 7.89
CA GLU A 125 -10.05 -6.61 8.26
C GLU A 125 -10.22 -6.27 9.75
N ASP A 126 -9.42 -6.89 10.62
CA ASP A 126 -9.39 -6.65 12.06
C ASP A 126 -8.69 -5.33 12.45
N SER A 127 -8.37 -4.50 11.46
CA SER A 127 -7.60 -3.25 11.57
C SER A 127 -6.15 -3.42 12.04
N SER A 128 -5.64 -4.65 12.11
CA SER A 128 -4.20 -4.86 12.25
C SER A 128 -3.47 -4.40 10.99
N VAL A 129 -2.23 -3.94 11.17
CA VAL A 129 -1.38 -3.48 10.07
C VAL A 129 -0.15 -4.36 9.98
N THR A 130 0.05 -4.97 8.82
CA THR A 130 1.27 -5.71 8.49
C THR A 130 2.16 -4.84 7.63
N SER A 131 3.40 -4.63 8.05
CA SER A 131 4.35 -3.82 7.29
C SER A 131 5.76 -4.39 7.32
N GLY A 132 6.55 -4.11 6.29
CA GLY A 132 7.97 -4.42 6.26
C GLY A 132 8.64 -4.02 4.96
N GLN A 133 9.97 -4.05 4.97
CA GLN A 133 10.80 -3.75 3.81
C GLN A 133 11.29 -5.06 3.20
N LEU A 134 10.91 -5.30 1.96
CA LEU A 134 11.26 -6.49 1.21
C LEU A 134 12.36 -6.15 0.21
N ILE A 135 13.39 -6.99 0.13
CA ILE A 135 14.52 -6.79 -0.78
C ILE A 135 14.32 -7.65 -2.01
N GLN A 136 14.53 -7.07 -3.19
CA GLN A 136 14.53 -7.77 -4.46
C GLN A 136 15.69 -8.78 -4.48
N SER A 137 15.37 -10.03 -4.78
CA SER A 137 16.38 -11.06 -5.06
C SER A 137 17.03 -10.75 -6.39
N LYS A 138 18.37 -10.79 -6.43
CA LYS A 138 19.15 -10.66 -7.66
C LYS A 138 19.03 -11.90 -8.54
#